data_AF-A0A1Y5EQH7-F1
#
_entry.id   AF-A0A1Y5EQH7-F1
#
_cell.length_a   1.000
_cell.length_b   1.000
_cell.length_c   1.000
_cell.angle_alpha   90.00
_cell.angle_beta   90.00
_cell.angle_gamma   90.00
#
_symmetry.space_group_name_H-M   'P 1'
#
loop_
_entity.id
_entity.type
_entity.pdbx_description
1 polymer ?
#
loop_
_entity_poly.entity_id
_entity_poly.type
_entity_poly.pdbx_seq_one_letter_code
_entity_poly.pdbx_strand_id
1 'polypeptide(L)'
;MAQLRPSVLYVLLTIAGILTGVGLIYGLFYDTERFEGNRYENSYVEFNDSLLTATQQQAIAFLKSENVEWAHFRFIEAIKNDDVRQVQAFIDLGMPLNSDSILLEIALSESTHKKSMLGLLDERYQLNLNGLFTLPNIVSEFDPQLADISRPYIQQKKEAFRQATNEYDIKLVSWEQALANKKQAMLKGCDNDACRRGRLNDVRRLFASSKPSKPQEDYIVKERVKVSLFSVFAWQKDQALMRFMREQGAEVIPNKLFLTDGTLIYFKVDALGNNVIIERGQ
;
A
#
# COMPACT_ATOMS: atom_id res chain seq x y z
N MET A 1 -56.98 39.67 26.35
CA MET A 1 -55.93 38.71 25.98
C MET A 1 -56.44 37.31 26.29
N ALA A 2 -56.76 36.51 25.28
CA ALA A 2 -57.29 35.16 25.48
C ALA A 2 -56.15 34.22 25.92
N GLN A 3 -56.22 33.71 27.15
CA GLN A 3 -55.30 32.67 27.64
C GLN A 3 -55.61 31.37 26.91
N LEU A 4 -54.73 30.97 25.99
CA LEU A 4 -54.77 29.66 25.36
C LEU A 4 -54.63 28.58 26.44
N ARG A 5 -55.57 27.63 26.48
CA ARG A 5 -55.51 26.50 27.39
C ARG A 5 -54.24 25.68 27.09
N PRO A 6 -53.48 25.23 28.10
CA PRO A 6 -52.24 24.49 27.90
C PRO A 6 -52.38 23.30 26.94
N SER A 7 -53.53 22.62 26.95
CA SER A 7 -53.84 21.50 26.05
C SER A 7 -53.84 21.88 24.56
N VAL A 8 -54.29 23.10 24.20
CA VAL A 8 -54.28 23.58 22.82
C VAL A 8 -52.87 23.93 22.36
N LEU A 9 -52.05 24.47 23.28
CA LEU A 9 -50.64 24.75 23.03
C LEU A 9 -49.85 23.47 22.76
N TYR A 10 -50.08 22.41 23.54
CA TYR A 10 -49.44 21.11 23.30
C TYR A 10 -49.83 20.50 21.95
N VAL A 11 -51.10 20.53 21.58
CA VAL A 11 -51.55 20.02 20.27
C VAL A 11 -50.90 20.80 19.12
N LEU A 12 -50.83 22.13 19.21
CA LEU A 12 -50.17 22.97 18.20
C LEU A 12 -48.66 22.70 18.11
N LEU A 13 -47.98 22.52 19.24
CA LEU A 13 -46.56 22.17 19.27
C LEU A 13 -46.30 20.79 18.67
N THR A 14 -47.17 19.82 18.93
CA THR A 14 -47.05 18.48 18.33
C THR A 14 -47.26 18.51 16.82
N ILE A 15 -48.28 19.23 16.35
CA ILE A 15 -48.53 19.40 14.91
C ILE A 15 -47.38 20.15 14.23
N ALA A 16 -46.89 21.23 14.85
CA ALA A 16 -45.74 21.97 14.35
C ALA A 16 -44.49 21.07 14.29
N GLY A 17 -44.24 20.27 15.33
CA GLY A 17 -43.14 19.31 15.36
C GLY A 17 -43.23 18.25 14.26
N ILE A 18 -44.43 17.70 14.03
CA ILE A 18 -44.67 16.73 12.95
C ILE A 18 -44.45 17.39 11.57
N LEU A 19 -45.00 18.58 11.34
CA LEU A 19 -44.83 19.30 10.07
C LEU A 19 -43.37 19.67 9.81
N THR A 20 -42.63 20.09 10.85
CA THR A 20 -41.21 20.42 10.73
C THR A 20 -40.39 19.15 10.47
N GLY A 21 -40.72 18.04 11.12
CA GLY A 21 -40.10 16.74 10.88
C GLY A 21 -40.32 16.23 9.45
N VAL A 22 -41.56 16.29 8.95
CA VAL A 22 -41.89 15.93 7.57
C VAL A 22 -41.21 16.87 6.58
N GLY A 23 -41.16 18.17 6.86
CA GLY A 23 -40.46 19.15 6.02
C GLY A 23 -38.94 18.94 5.96
N LEU A 24 -38.31 18.54 7.06
CA LEU A 24 -36.89 18.21 7.10
C LEU A 24 -36.58 16.90 6.36
N ILE A 25 -37.42 15.87 6.54
CA ILE A 25 -37.29 14.61 5.79
C ILE A 25 -37.44 14.89 4.30
N TYR A 26 -38.51 15.60 3.90
CA TYR A 26 -38.71 15.97 2.50
C TYR A 26 -37.55 16.81 1.96
N GLY A 27 -37.07 17.81 2.69
CA GLY A 27 -35.93 18.63 2.30
C GLY A 27 -34.64 17.83 2.13
N LEU A 28 -34.35 16.88 3.03
CA LEU A 28 -33.15 16.05 2.94
C LEU A 28 -33.23 15.04 1.78
N PHE A 29 -34.38 14.38 1.59
CA PHE A 29 -34.52 13.32 0.57
C PHE A 29 -34.80 13.86 -0.84
N TYR A 30 -35.58 14.94 -0.96
CA TYR A 30 -35.87 15.57 -2.25
C TYR A 30 -34.61 16.25 -2.83
N ASP A 31 -33.78 16.85 -1.98
CA ASP A 31 -32.54 17.48 -2.43
C ASP A 31 -31.50 16.41 -2.83
N THR A 32 -31.46 15.25 -2.15
CA THR A 32 -30.63 14.12 -2.62
C THR A 32 -31.09 13.56 -3.97
N GLU A 33 -32.40 13.39 -4.20
CA GLU A 33 -32.91 12.95 -5.51
C GLU A 33 -32.61 13.97 -6.61
N ARG A 34 -32.72 15.26 -6.30
CA ARG A 34 -32.39 16.34 -7.24
C ARG A 34 -30.89 16.45 -7.48
N PHE A 35 -30.06 16.21 -6.47
CA PHE A 35 -28.60 16.15 -6.61
C PHE A 35 -28.18 14.95 -7.45
N GLU A 36 -28.76 13.77 -7.24
CA GLU A 36 -28.48 12.59 -8.05
C GLU A 36 -28.95 12.78 -9.50
N GLY A 37 -30.20 13.20 -9.72
CA GLY A 37 -30.75 13.44 -11.05
C GLY A 37 -30.01 14.53 -11.83
N ASN A 38 -29.73 15.67 -11.21
CA ASN A 38 -28.99 16.76 -11.86
C ASN A 38 -27.51 16.40 -12.07
N ARG A 39 -26.88 15.64 -11.17
CA ARG A 39 -25.48 15.22 -11.33
C ARG A 39 -25.30 14.36 -12.56
N TYR A 40 -26.23 13.45 -12.80
CA TYR A 40 -26.24 12.60 -13.99
C TYR A 40 -26.41 13.40 -15.29
N GLU A 41 -27.46 14.22 -15.37
CA GLU A 41 -27.71 15.03 -16.58
C GLU A 41 -26.59 16.04 -16.84
N ASN A 42 -26.06 16.67 -15.79
CA ASN A 42 -24.99 17.65 -15.93
C ASN A 42 -23.64 17.04 -16.33
N SER A 43 -23.42 15.74 -16.09
CA SER A 43 -22.18 15.06 -16.48
C SER A 43 -21.95 15.05 -17.99
N TYR A 44 -23.00 15.20 -18.80
CA TYR A 44 -22.92 15.18 -20.26
C TYR A 44 -22.96 16.56 -20.91
N VAL A 45 -22.97 17.65 -20.14
CA VAL A 45 -23.20 19.01 -20.65
C VAL A 45 -22.18 19.43 -21.70
N GLU A 46 -20.93 19.00 -21.57
CA GLU A 46 -19.88 19.30 -22.56
C GLU A 46 -20.14 18.71 -23.96
N PHE A 47 -21.04 17.74 -24.08
CA PHE A 47 -21.42 17.12 -25.35
C PHE A 47 -22.64 17.76 -26.00
N ASN A 48 -23.36 18.65 -25.32
CA ASN A 48 -24.63 19.21 -25.82
C ASN A 48 -24.45 20.14 -27.03
N ASP A 49 -23.34 20.88 -27.08
CA ASP A 49 -23.06 21.87 -28.14
C ASP A 49 -21.92 21.42 -29.09
N SER A 50 -21.50 20.16 -28.98
CA SER A 50 -20.33 19.61 -29.67
C SER A 50 -20.73 18.84 -30.95
N LEU A 51 -19.91 18.95 -32.01
CA LEU A 51 -20.04 18.11 -33.21
C LEU A 51 -19.48 16.70 -32.89
N LEU A 52 -20.38 15.82 -32.41
CA LEU A 52 -20.04 14.46 -32.02
C LEU A 52 -19.91 13.53 -33.23
N THR A 53 -18.95 12.61 -33.18
CA THR A 53 -18.88 11.49 -34.14
C THR A 53 -20.01 10.49 -33.89
N ALA A 54 -20.29 9.63 -34.88
CA ALA A 54 -21.27 8.55 -34.71
C ALA A 54 -20.90 7.60 -33.55
N THR A 55 -19.61 7.35 -33.34
CA THR A 55 -19.11 6.53 -32.22
C THR A 55 -19.36 7.20 -30.86
N GLN A 56 -19.09 8.50 -30.74
CA GLN A 56 -19.36 9.26 -29.51
C GLN A 56 -20.86 9.33 -29.20
N GLN A 57 -21.71 9.53 -30.21
CA GLN A 57 -23.17 9.52 -30.02
C GLN A 57 -23.67 8.16 -29.50
N GLN A 58 -23.16 7.06 -30.06
CA GLN A 58 -23.49 5.71 -29.59
C GLN A 58 -23.01 5.47 -28.16
N ALA A 59 -21.79 5.89 -27.83
CA ALA A 59 -21.25 5.76 -26.48
C ALA A 59 -22.04 6.58 -25.44
N ILE A 60 -22.44 7.82 -25.75
CA ILE A 60 -23.32 8.62 -24.88
C ILE A 60 -24.68 7.94 -24.70
N ALA A 61 -25.28 7.47 -25.79
CA ALA A 61 -26.57 6.78 -25.72
C ALA A 61 -26.50 5.53 -24.85
N PHE A 62 -25.43 4.74 -24.98
CA PHE A 62 -25.18 3.56 -24.18
C PHE A 62 -24.99 3.89 -22.69
N LEU A 63 -24.12 4.84 -22.35
CA LEU A 63 -23.91 5.19 -20.93
C LEU A 63 -25.17 5.76 -20.28
N LYS A 64 -25.96 6.54 -21.02
CA LYS A 64 -27.26 7.04 -20.54
C LYS A 64 -28.28 5.92 -20.35
N SER A 65 -28.33 4.92 -21.24
CA SER A 65 -29.24 3.78 -21.08
C SER A 65 -28.89 2.89 -19.89
N GLU A 66 -27.60 2.81 -19.55
CA GLU A 66 -27.11 2.07 -18.37
C GLU A 66 -27.18 2.90 -17.07
N ASN A 67 -27.71 4.13 -17.13
CA ASN A 67 -27.74 5.06 -16.01
C ASN A 67 -26.35 5.25 -15.37
N VAL A 68 -25.36 5.54 -16.23
CA VAL A 68 -23.97 5.81 -15.87
C VAL A 68 -23.69 7.29 -16.09
N GLU A 69 -23.00 7.94 -15.16
CA GLU A 69 -22.57 9.33 -15.30
C GLU A 69 -21.22 9.38 -16.02
N TRP A 70 -21.01 10.40 -16.86
CA TRP A 70 -19.71 10.60 -17.48
C TRP A 70 -18.74 11.20 -16.46
N ALA A 71 -18.05 10.33 -15.73
CA ALA A 71 -17.09 10.72 -14.70
C ALA A 71 -15.91 9.75 -14.61
N HIS A 72 -14.73 10.27 -14.29
CA HIS A 72 -13.50 9.47 -14.23
C HIS A 72 -13.58 8.31 -13.23
N PHE A 73 -14.18 8.51 -12.06
CA PHE A 73 -14.30 7.42 -11.08
C PHE A 73 -15.23 6.30 -11.55
N ARG A 74 -16.25 6.59 -12.37
CA ARG A 74 -17.09 5.55 -13.00
C ARG A 74 -16.35 4.78 -14.07
N PHE A 75 -15.47 5.46 -14.81
CA PHE A 75 -14.57 4.79 -15.74
C PHE A 75 -13.64 3.81 -15.00
N ILE A 76 -13.04 4.25 -13.89
CA ILE A 76 -12.21 3.38 -13.05
C ILE A 76 -13.02 2.22 -12.44
N GLU A 77 -14.26 2.48 -12.00
CA GLU A 77 -15.19 1.46 -11.50
C GLU A 77 -15.53 0.42 -12.57
N ALA A 78 -15.82 0.85 -13.80
CA ALA A 78 -16.08 -0.03 -14.94
C ALA A 78 -14.90 -0.96 -15.23
N ILE A 79 -13.67 -0.43 -15.17
CA ILE A 79 -12.44 -1.24 -15.32
C ILE A 79 -12.34 -2.29 -14.21
N LYS A 80 -12.58 -1.90 -12.96
CA LYS A 80 -12.51 -2.81 -11.79
C LYS A 80 -13.58 -3.90 -11.83
N ASN A 81 -14.75 -3.56 -12.35
CA ASN A 81 -15.88 -4.48 -12.52
C ASN A 81 -15.80 -5.31 -13.80
N ASP A 82 -14.72 -5.17 -14.58
CA ASP A 82 -14.48 -5.92 -15.81
C ASP A 82 -15.55 -5.67 -16.90
N ASP A 83 -16.20 -4.50 -16.88
CA ASP A 83 -17.21 -4.12 -17.88
C ASP A 83 -16.55 -3.52 -19.12
N VAL A 84 -16.10 -4.39 -20.02
CA VAL A 84 -15.42 -4.02 -21.27
C VAL A 84 -16.27 -3.06 -22.13
N ARG A 85 -17.60 -3.20 -22.12
CA ARG A 85 -18.48 -2.35 -22.95
C ARG A 85 -18.56 -0.94 -22.40
N GLN A 86 -18.73 -0.82 -21.10
CA GLN A 86 -18.74 0.47 -20.41
C GLN A 86 -17.38 1.17 -20.51
N VAL A 87 -16.27 0.42 -20.36
CA VAL A 87 -14.91 0.92 -20.58
C VAL A 87 -14.72 1.44 -22.01
N GLN A 88 -15.15 0.67 -23.02
CA GLN A 88 -15.09 1.12 -24.42
C GLN A 88 -15.87 2.42 -24.62
N ALA A 89 -17.08 2.52 -24.06
CA ALA A 89 -17.89 3.73 -24.19
C ALA A 89 -17.19 4.95 -23.56
N PHE A 90 -16.54 4.80 -22.40
CA PHE A 90 -15.73 5.88 -21.82
C PHE A 90 -14.52 6.26 -22.70
N ILE A 91 -13.84 5.28 -23.28
CA ILE A 91 -12.72 5.47 -24.22
C ILE A 91 -13.15 6.23 -25.47
N ASP A 92 -14.30 5.85 -26.05
CA ASP A 92 -14.87 6.46 -27.25
C ASP A 92 -15.25 7.93 -27.01
N LEU A 93 -15.65 8.26 -25.78
CA LEU A 93 -15.87 9.63 -25.32
C LEU A 93 -14.60 10.38 -24.94
N GLY A 94 -13.43 9.77 -25.10
CA GLY A 94 -12.15 10.43 -24.87
C GLY A 94 -11.78 10.63 -23.40
N MET A 95 -12.37 9.85 -22.48
CA MET A 95 -12.02 9.89 -21.06
C MET A 95 -10.52 9.61 -20.86
N PRO A 96 -9.75 10.43 -20.14
CA PRO A 96 -8.35 10.13 -19.86
C PRO A 96 -8.20 9.05 -18.78
N LEU A 97 -7.21 8.17 -18.92
CA LEU A 97 -6.86 7.17 -17.90
C LEU A 97 -5.90 7.77 -16.87
N ASN A 98 -6.43 8.48 -15.87
CA ASN A 98 -5.64 9.04 -14.77
C ASN A 98 -5.53 8.07 -13.58
N SER A 99 -4.80 6.97 -13.73
CA SER A 99 -4.50 6.07 -12.60
C SER A 99 -3.19 5.30 -12.78
N ASP A 100 -2.26 5.48 -11.85
CA ASP A 100 -0.95 4.82 -11.85
C ASP A 100 -1.02 3.36 -11.37
N SER A 101 -2.11 2.96 -10.69
CA SER A 101 -2.27 1.63 -10.10
C SER A 101 -3.20 0.72 -10.89
N ILE A 102 -3.99 1.25 -11.83
CA ILE A 102 -5.09 0.50 -12.46
C ILE A 102 -4.63 -0.78 -13.16
N LEU A 103 -3.44 -0.76 -13.78
CA LEU A 103 -2.90 -1.94 -14.45
C LEU A 103 -2.56 -3.07 -13.47
N LEU A 104 -2.04 -2.71 -12.29
CA LEU A 104 -1.80 -3.67 -11.23
C LEU A 104 -3.13 -4.18 -10.67
N GLU A 105 -4.13 -3.32 -10.50
CA GLU A 105 -5.46 -3.73 -10.04
C GLU A 105 -6.13 -4.71 -11.00
N ILE A 106 -6.05 -4.46 -12.31
CA ILE A 106 -6.51 -5.42 -13.34
C ILE A 106 -5.74 -6.74 -13.20
N ALA A 107 -4.41 -6.70 -13.05
CA ALA A 107 -3.60 -7.90 -12.94
C ALA A 107 -3.96 -8.75 -11.71
N LEU A 108 -4.25 -8.09 -10.58
CA LEU A 108 -4.62 -8.73 -9.31
C LEU A 108 -6.10 -9.14 -9.23
N SER A 109 -6.96 -8.62 -10.11
CA SER A 109 -8.39 -8.98 -10.13
C SER A 109 -8.62 -10.47 -10.43
N GLU A 110 -9.83 -10.96 -10.14
CA GLU A 110 -10.25 -12.31 -10.53
C GLU A 110 -10.82 -12.39 -11.95
N SER A 111 -10.79 -11.28 -12.70
CA SER A 111 -11.32 -11.20 -14.07
C SER A 111 -10.67 -12.22 -15.00
N THR A 112 -11.48 -12.86 -15.83
CA THR A 112 -11.04 -13.68 -16.96
C THR A 112 -10.75 -12.86 -18.22
N HIS A 113 -11.19 -11.60 -18.28
CA HIS A 113 -11.04 -10.72 -19.44
C HIS A 113 -9.84 -9.75 -19.31
N LYS A 114 -8.94 -9.96 -18.34
CA LYS A 114 -7.71 -9.17 -18.16
C LYS A 114 -6.98 -8.86 -19.46
N LYS A 115 -6.81 -9.86 -20.33
CA LYS A 115 -6.13 -9.68 -21.63
C LYS A 115 -6.86 -8.66 -22.51
N SER A 116 -8.18 -8.80 -22.62
CA SER A 116 -9.01 -7.90 -23.42
C SER A 116 -9.03 -6.49 -22.83
N MET A 117 -9.16 -6.38 -21.50
CA MET A 117 -9.14 -5.10 -20.79
C MET A 117 -7.79 -4.38 -20.98
N LEU A 118 -6.67 -5.08 -20.78
CA LEU A 118 -5.34 -4.51 -20.97
C LEU A 118 -5.09 -4.12 -22.43
N GLY A 119 -5.49 -4.96 -23.39
CA GLY A 119 -5.36 -4.66 -24.82
C GLY A 119 -6.17 -3.42 -25.22
N LEU A 120 -7.41 -3.33 -24.74
CA LEU A 120 -8.27 -2.17 -24.97
C LEU A 120 -7.66 -0.87 -24.44
N LEU A 121 -7.14 -0.91 -23.21
CA LEU A 121 -6.51 0.26 -22.61
C LEU A 121 -5.17 0.62 -23.30
N ASP A 122 -4.39 -0.37 -23.73
CA ASP A 122 -3.10 -0.13 -24.38
C ASP A 122 -3.24 0.53 -25.75
N GLU A 123 -4.21 0.07 -26.55
CA GLU A 123 -4.50 0.64 -27.87
C GLU A 123 -4.81 2.15 -27.79
N ARG A 124 -5.50 2.59 -26.72
CA ARG A 124 -5.91 3.99 -26.57
C ARG A 124 -4.89 4.86 -25.85
N TYR A 125 -4.25 4.35 -24.80
CA TYR A 125 -3.50 5.17 -23.83
C TYR A 125 -1.99 4.94 -23.85
N GLN A 126 -1.46 4.01 -24.66
CA GLN A 126 -0.03 3.69 -24.73
C GLN A 126 0.54 3.37 -23.34
N LEU A 127 0.06 2.28 -22.75
CA LEU A 127 0.33 1.97 -21.36
C LEU A 127 1.82 1.66 -21.15
N ASN A 128 2.36 2.12 -20.02
CA ASN A 128 3.70 1.70 -19.62
C ASN A 128 3.65 0.29 -19.00
N LEU A 129 3.63 -0.73 -19.86
CA LEU A 129 3.66 -2.14 -19.47
C LEU A 129 4.98 -2.57 -18.80
N ASN A 130 6.03 -1.76 -18.98
CA ASN A 130 7.35 -1.90 -18.34
C ASN A 130 7.45 -1.09 -17.03
N GLY A 131 6.31 -0.67 -16.47
CA GLY A 131 6.25 0.03 -15.19
C GLY A 131 6.58 -0.87 -14.00
N LEU A 132 7.06 -0.24 -12.93
CA LEU A 132 7.11 -0.86 -11.61
C LEU A 132 5.98 -0.30 -10.74
N PHE A 133 5.07 -1.18 -10.35
CA PHE A 133 3.88 -0.86 -9.58
C PHE A 133 4.09 -1.23 -8.12
N THR A 134 3.61 -0.38 -7.22
CA THR A 134 3.70 -0.66 -5.78
C THR A 134 2.69 -1.73 -5.42
N LEU A 135 3.17 -2.91 -4.99
CA LEU A 135 2.29 -3.98 -4.54
C LEU A 135 1.67 -3.57 -3.19
N PRO A 136 0.32 -3.50 -3.08
CA PRO A 136 -0.32 -3.15 -1.82
C PRO A 136 0.00 -4.17 -0.74
N ASN A 137 0.26 -3.71 0.49
CA ASN A 137 0.62 -4.59 1.60
C ASN A 137 -0.49 -5.58 2.00
N ILE A 138 -1.75 -5.31 1.61
CA ILE A 138 -2.89 -6.21 1.82
C ILE A 138 -2.83 -7.46 0.92
N VAL A 139 -2.03 -7.45 -0.15
CA VAL A 139 -1.88 -8.58 -1.06
C VAL A 139 -0.84 -9.54 -0.49
N SER A 140 -1.31 -10.54 0.26
CA SER A 140 -0.46 -11.54 0.92
C SER A 140 -0.20 -12.80 0.09
N GLU A 141 -0.87 -12.97 -1.05
CA GLU A 141 -0.75 -14.16 -1.90
C GLU A 141 0.69 -14.41 -2.37
N PHE A 142 1.47 -13.33 -2.53
CA PHE A 142 2.87 -13.41 -2.97
C PHE A 142 3.89 -13.35 -1.82
N ASP A 143 3.44 -13.37 -0.57
CA ASP A 143 4.34 -13.33 0.59
C ASP A 143 5.35 -14.49 0.64
N PRO A 144 5.00 -15.73 0.29
CA PRO A 144 5.99 -16.82 0.22
C PRO A 144 7.13 -16.51 -0.76
N GLN A 145 6.81 -16.03 -1.97
CA GLN A 145 7.78 -15.67 -3.00
C GLN A 145 8.67 -14.51 -2.54
N LEU A 146 8.09 -13.50 -1.89
CA LEU A 146 8.81 -12.35 -1.34
C LEU A 146 9.70 -12.73 -0.13
N ALA A 147 9.24 -13.67 0.68
CA ALA A 147 10.02 -14.22 1.79
C ALA A 147 11.24 -14.99 1.25
N ASP A 148 11.11 -15.76 0.18
CA ASP A 148 12.23 -16.48 -0.43
C ASP A 148 13.32 -15.54 -0.96
N ILE A 149 12.95 -14.34 -1.42
CA ILE A 149 13.89 -13.30 -1.85
C ILE A 149 14.66 -12.71 -0.67
N SER A 150 13.98 -12.42 0.44
CA SER A 150 14.57 -11.72 1.60
C SER A 150 15.24 -12.64 2.60
N ARG A 151 14.85 -13.92 2.64
CA ARG A 151 15.34 -14.90 3.63
C ARG A 151 16.86 -15.03 3.67
N PRO A 152 17.60 -15.12 2.54
CA PRO A 152 19.05 -15.24 2.57
C PRO A 152 19.72 -14.04 3.28
N TYR A 153 19.27 -12.83 2.97
CA TYR A 153 19.76 -11.61 3.61
C TYR A 153 19.46 -11.57 5.11
N ILE A 154 18.21 -11.88 5.49
CA ILE A 154 17.79 -11.91 6.89
C ILE A 154 18.59 -12.96 7.68
N GLN A 155 18.84 -14.14 7.10
CA GLN A 155 19.65 -15.19 7.71
C GLN A 155 21.10 -14.74 7.92
N GLN A 156 21.71 -14.12 6.91
CA GLN A 156 23.06 -13.56 7.02
C GLN A 156 23.17 -12.54 8.18
N LYS A 157 22.17 -11.67 8.33
CA LYS A 157 22.13 -10.69 9.44
C LYS A 157 21.97 -11.34 10.81
N LYS A 158 21.14 -12.38 10.91
CA LYS A 158 21.00 -13.17 12.14
C LYS A 158 22.31 -13.86 12.54
N GLU A 159 23.04 -14.39 11.57
CA GLU A 159 24.35 -15.00 11.82
C GLU A 159 25.39 -13.96 12.26
N ALA A 160 25.44 -12.80 11.60
CA ALA A 160 26.31 -11.71 11.99
C ALA A 160 26.02 -11.21 13.42
N PHE A 161 24.73 -11.08 13.78
CA PHE A 161 24.31 -10.74 15.14
C PHE A 161 24.75 -11.78 16.17
N ARG A 162 24.60 -13.07 15.86
CA ARG A 162 25.06 -14.17 16.72
C ARG A 162 26.57 -14.11 16.93
N GLN A 163 27.35 -13.87 15.89
CA GLN A 163 28.81 -13.71 16.00
C GLN A 163 29.18 -12.50 16.88
N ALA A 164 28.55 -11.34 16.63
CA ALA A 164 28.77 -10.14 17.44
C ALA A 164 28.41 -10.35 18.91
N THR A 165 27.36 -11.13 19.20
CA THR A 165 26.94 -11.48 20.57
C THR A 165 27.98 -12.36 21.25
N ASN A 166 28.50 -13.38 20.58
CA ASN A 166 29.57 -14.22 21.12
C ASN A 166 30.82 -13.39 21.44
N GLU A 167 31.22 -12.48 20.56
CA GLU A 167 32.34 -11.57 20.82
C GLU A 167 32.07 -10.63 22.00
N TYR A 168 30.85 -10.12 22.10
CA TYR A 168 30.42 -9.29 23.22
C TYR A 168 30.54 -10.04 24.55
N ASP A 169 30.08 -11.29 24.61
CA ASP A 169 30.14 -12.09 25.84
C ASP A 169 31.59 -12.32 26.30
N ILE A 170 32.51 -12.62 25.36
CA ILE A 170 33.95 -12.75 25.66
C ILE A 170 34.52 -11.43 26.20
N LYS A 171 34.22 -10.30 25.54
CA LYS A 171 34.64 -8.96 25.98
C LYS A 171 34.03 -8.57 27.32
N LEU A 172 32.79 -8.99 27.59
CA LEU A 172 32.10 -8.71 28.85
C LEU A 172 32.76 -9.46 30.00
N VAL A 173 33.01 -10.77 29.85
CA VAL A 173 33.68 -11.58 30.88
C VAL A 173 35.06 -11.03 31.21
N SER A 174 35.86 -10.71 30.18
CA SER A 174 37.19 -10.11 30.40
C SER A 174 37.12 -8.74 31.08
N TRP A 175 36.15 -7.90 30.72
CA TRP A 175 35.90 -6.62 31.41
C TRP A 175 35.47 -6.82 32.87
N GLU A 176 34.60 -7.79 33.15
CA GLU A 176 34.15 -8.12 34.51
C GLU A 176 35.29 -8.64 35.40
N GLN A 177 36.16 -9.49 34.84
CA GLN A 177 37.37 -9.97 35.52
C GLN A 177 38.34 -8.82 35.82
N ALA A 178 38.61 -7.95 34.84
CA ALA A 178 39.47 -6.78 35.03
C ALA A 178 38.91 -5.83 36.10
N LEU A 179 37.59 -5.60 36.09
CA LEU A 179 36.88 -4.82 37.10
C LEU A 179 37.02 -5.44 38.50
N ALA A 180 36.81 -6.75 38.62
CA ALA A 180 36.91 -7.48 39.89
C ALA A 180 38.34 -7.42 40.45
N ASN A 181 39.35 -7.67 39.62
CA ASN A 181 40.76 -7.59 40.00
C ASN A 181 41.14 -6.18 40.47
N LYS A 182 40.68 -5.13 39.77
CA LYS A 182 40.92 -3.74 40.18
C LYS A 182 40.23 -3.41 41.50
N LYS A 183 38.99 -3.86 41.71
CA LYS A 183 38.27 -3.70 42.99
C LYS A 183 39.05 -4.35 44.13
N GLN A 184 39.47 -5.61 43.98
CA GLN A 184 40.24 -6.31 45.00
C GLN A 184 41.57 -5.61 45.31
N ALA A 185 42.31 -5.18 44.29
CA ALA A 185 43.55 -4.43 44.47
C ALA A 185 43.36 -3.13 45.26
N MET A 186 42.30 -2.38 44.95
CA MET A 186 41.99 -1.11 45.62
C MET A 186 41.48 -1.30 47.06
N LEU A 187 40.87 -2.45 47.37
CA LEU A 187 40.41 -2.78 48.72
C LEU A 187 41.55 -3.14 49.68
N LYS A 188 42.71 -3.60 49.18
CA LYS A 188 43.86 -4.00 50.01
C LYS A 188 44.47 -2.85 50.83
N GLY A 189 44.21 -1.60 50.46
CA GLY A 189 44.68 -0.40 51.17
C GLY A 189 43.59 0.34 51.97
N CYS A 190 42.48 -0.32 52.30
CA CYS A 190 41.37 0.30 53.05
C CYS A 190 41.09 -0.42 54.36
N ASP A 191 41.22 0.30 55.47
CA ASP A 191 41.06 -0.23 56.84
C ASP A 191 39.64 -0.05 57.41
N ASN A 192 38.76 0.69 56.73
CA ASN A 192 37.39 0.94 57.18
C ASN A 192 36.35 0.90 56.04
N ASP A 193 35.08 0.73 56.40
CA ASP A 193 33.98 0.54 55.43
C ASP A 193 33.69 1.76 54.57
N ALA A 194 34.03 2.98 55.04
CA ALA A 194 33.87 4.21 54.27
C ALA A 194 34.87 4.25 53.10
N CYS A 195 36.15 3.94 53.37
CA CYS A 195 37.20 3.81 52.36
C CYS A 195 36.83 2.74 51.33
N ARG A 196 36.39 1.56 51.79
CA ARG A 196 36.00 0.45 50.92
C ARG A 196 34.88 0.84 49.95
N ARG A 197 33.82 1.48 50.45
CA ARG A 197 32.69 1.93 49.60
C ARG A 197 33.07 3.01 48.61
N GLY A 198 33.84 4.02 49.03
CA GLY A 198 34.32 5.08 48.14
C GLY A 198 35.16 4.53 46.98
N ARG A 199 36.18 3.72 47.30
CA ARG A 199 37.08 3.14 46.28
C ARG A 199 36.37 2.21 45.30
N LEU A 200 35.38 1.43 45.76
CA LEU A 200 34.58 0.56 44.88
C LEU A 200 33.76 1.37 43.86
N ASN A 201 33.22 2.52 44.27
CA ASN A 201 32.48 3.42 43.38
C ASN A 201 33.39 4.13 42.38
N ASP A 202 34.60 4.55 42.79
CA ASP A 202 35.59 5.13 41.89
C ASP A 202 36.00 4.14 40.79
N VAL A 203 36.26 2.88 41.15
CA VAL A 203 36.59 1.81 40.19
C VAL A 203 35.43 1.55 39.23
N ARG A 204 34.18 1.55 39.71
CA ARG A 204 33.00 1.41 38.83
C ARG A 204 32.89 2.56 37.84
N ARG A 205 33.10 3.81 38.28
CA ARG A 205 33.09 4.98 37.39
C ARG A 205 34.20 4.91 36.34
N LEU A 206 35.41 4.49 36.74
CA LEU A 206 36.56 4.37 35.84
C LEU A 206 36.32 3.35 34.71
N PHE A 207 35.62 2.25 35.01
CA PHE A 207 35.35 1.18 34.04
C PHE A 207 34.04 1.36 33.28
N ALA A 208 33.18 2.30 33.68
CA ALA A 208 31.86 2.49 33.06
C ALA A 208 31.98 2.85 31.57
N SER A 209 32.97 3.67 31.20
CA SER A 209 33.20 4.09 29.81
C SER A 209 33.85 3.02 28.94
N SER A 210 34.47 1.99 29.54
CA SER A 210 35.09 0.87 28.81
C SER A 210 34.21 -0.38 28.76
N LYS A 211 33.00 -0.32 29.33
CA LYS A 211 32.06 -1.43 29.29
C LYS A 211 31.71 -1.73 27.83
N PRO A 212 31.83 -2.99 27.38
CA PRO A 212 31.42 -3.36 26.03
C PRO A 212 29.95 -3.02 25.77
N SER A 213 29.64 -2.58 24.55
CA SER A 213 28.27 -2.32 24.10
C SER A 213 27.60 -3.61 23.64
N LYS A 214 26.39 -3.87 24.15
CA LYS A 214 25.62 -5.04 23.76
C LYS A 214 25.12 -4.86 22.31
N PRO A 215 25.32 -5.84 21.41
CA PRO A 215 24.73 -5.83 20.09
C PRO A 215 23.20 -5.73 20.17
N GLN A 216 22.58 -5.08 19.19
CA GLN A 216 21.12 -5.00 19.04
C GLN A 216 20.69 -5.90 17.87
N GLU A 217 19.57 -6.61 18.06
CA GLU A 217 18.98 -7.42 17.00
C GLU A 217 18.08 -6.53 16.14
N ASP A 218 18.37 -6.45 14.85
CA ASP A 218 17.55 -5.70 13.91
C ASP A 218 16.27 -6.49 13.56
N TYR A 219 15.11 -5.86 13.68
CA TYR A 219 13.86 -6.42 13.18
C TYR A 219 13.72 -6.10 11.69
N ILE A 220 14.12 -7.07 10.85
CA ILE A 220 14.16 -6.94 9.39
C ILE A 220 12.94 -7.64 8.79
N VAL A 221 12.02 -6.86 8.22
CA VAL A 221 10.85 -7.36 7.49
C VAL A 221 10.62 -6.59 6.19
N LYS A 222 9.72 -7.12 5.35
CA LYS A 222 9.20 -6.43 4.16
C LYS A 222 8.56 -5.10 4.55
N GLU A 223 9.02 -4.01 3.94
CA GLU A 223 8.43 -2.68 4.10
C GLU A 223 7.58 -2.31 2.88
N ARG A 224 8.19 -2.32 1.69
CA ARG A 224 7.56 -1.92 0.42
C ARG A 224 8.08 -2.79 -0.72
N VAL A 225 7.21 -3.10 -1.68
CA VAL A 225 7.58 -3.88 -2.87
C VAL A 225 7.11 -3.16 -4.12
N LYS A 226 7.98 -3.08 -5.13
CA LYS A 226 7.62 -2.65 -6.46
C LYS A 226 7.87 -3.78 -7.46
N VAL A 227 6.82 -4.16 -8.19
CA VAL A 227 6.81 -5.28 -9.12
C VAL A 227 6.34 -4.86 -10.50
N SER A 228 6.86 -5.49 -11.53
CA SER A 228 6.32 -5.38 -12.89
C SER A 228 5.08 -6.25 -13.05
N LEU A 229 4.20 -5.91 -14.00
CA LEU A 229 3.04 -6.74 -14.35
C LEU A 229 3.47 -8.14 -14.80
N PHE A 230 4.59 -8.24 -15.53
CA PHE A 230 5.17 -9.53 -15.91
C PHE A 230 5.43 -10.42 -14.69
N SER A 231 5.97 -9.86 -13.61
CA SER A 231 6.27 -10.62 -12.38
C SER A 231 5.00 -11.10 -11.68
N VAL A 232 3.95 -10.27 -11.68
CA VAL A 232 2.63 -10.65 -11.14
C VAL A 232 2.06 -11.81 -11.94
N PHE A 233 2.05 -11.73 -13.28
CA PHE A 233 1.54 -12.82 -14.13
C PHE A 233 2.39 -14.09 -14.04
N ALA A 234 3.70 -13.97 -13.86
CA ALA A 234 4.58 -15.10 -13.63
C ALA A 234 4.26 -15.82 -12.31
N TRP A 235 4.04 -15.09 -11.22
CA TRP A 235 3.65 -15.67 -9.93
C TRP A 235 2.25 -16.29 -9.97
N GLN A 236 1.31 -15.67 -10.68
CA GLN A 236 -0.02 -16.22 -10.95
C GLN A 236 0.00 -17.41 -11.92
N LYS A 237 1.16 -17.71 -12.54
CA LYS A 237 1.34 -18.74 -13.57
C LYS A 237 0.46 -18.52 -14.80
N ASP A 238 0.12 -17.27 -15.11
CA ASP A 238 -0.68 -16.91 -16.28
C ASP A 238 0.18 -16.78 -17.53
N GLN A 239 0.36 -17.91 -18.22
CA GLN A 239 1.15 -17.98 -19.45
C GLN A 239 0.53 -17.18 -20.61
N ALA A 240 -0.79 -16.99 -20.63
CA ALA A 240 -1.48 -16.26 -21.69
C ALA A 240 -1.20 -14.77 -21.58
N LEU A 241 -1.30 -14.20 -20.38
CA LEU A 241 -0.96 -12.80 -20.12
C LEU A 241 0.54 -12.54 -20.26
N MET A 242 1.40 -13.45 -19.84
CA MET A 242 2.85 -13.30 -20.07
C MET A 242 3.21 -13.27 -21.57
N ARG A 243 2.54 -14.07 -22.41
CA ARG A 243 2.73 -14.01 -23.87
C ARG A 243 2.23 -12.69 -24.44
N PHE A 244 1.03 -12.27 -24.05
CA PHE A 244 0.46 -10.99 -24.44
C PHE A 244 1.41 -9.82 -24.11
N MET A 245 1.96 -9.78 -22.90
CA MET A 245 2.91 -8.75 -22.48
C MET A 245 4.15 -8.72 -23.40
N ARG A 246 4.71 -9.88 -23.78
CA ARG A 246 5.85 -9.94 -24.71
C ARG A 246 5.47 -9.51 -26.13
N GLU A 247 4.28 -9.87 -26.60
CA GLU A 247 3.76 -9.44 -27.90
C GLU A 247 3.62 -7.91 -27.96
N GLN A 248 3.27 -7.26 -26.84
CA GLN A 248 3.25 -5.80 -26.69
C GLN A 248 4.63 -5.18 -26.40
N GLY A 249 5.72 -5.95 -26.49
CA GLY A 249 7.08 -5.46 -26.30
C GLY A 249 7.49 -5.22 -24.84
N ALA A 250 6.76 -5.79 -23.87
CA ALA A 250 7.17 -5.72 -22.47
C ALA A 250 8.39 -6.63 -22.20
N GLU A 251 9.34 -6.09 -21.43
CA GLU A 251 10.60 -6.75 -21.09
C GLU A 251 10.61 -7.26 -19.65
N VAL A 252 11.48 -8.24 -19.38
CA VAL A 252 11.72 -8.72 -18.01
C VAL A 252 12.65 -7.76 -17.27
N ILE A 253 12.05 -6.81 -16.55
CA ILE A 253 12.77 -5.79 -15.78
C ILE A 253 13.01 -6.21 -14.32
N PRO A 254 14.05 -5.65 -13.66
CA PRO A 254 14.27 -5.81 -12.22
C PRO A 254 13.15 -5.21 -11.35
N ASN A 255 12.61 -6.02 -10.45
CA ASN A 255 11.75 -5.61 -9.34
C ASN A 255 12.56 -5.11 -8.14
N LYS A 256 11.85 -4.54 -7.16
CA LYS A 256 12.45 -3.91 -5.97
C LYS A 256 11.74 -4.35 -4.70
N LEU A 257 12.49 -4.86 -3.73
CA LEU A 257 12.02 -5.18 -2.39
C LEU A 257 12.77 -4.32 -1.36
N PHE A 258 12.04 -3.48 -0.63
CA PHE A 258 12.55 -2.65 0.46
C PHE A 258 12.29 -3.33 1.79
N LEU A 259 13.31 -3.36 2.65
CA LEU A 259 13.27 -3.90 3.99
C LEU A 259 13.34 -2.79 5.04
N THR A 260 12.85 -3.07 6.25
CA THR A 260 12.77 -2.11 7.36
C THR A 260 14.11 -1.56 7.86
N ASP A 261 15.21 -2.21 7.53
CA ASP A 261 16.57 -1.73 7.83
C ASP A 261 17.13 -0.79 6.74
N GLY A 262 16.30 -0.40 5.76
CA GLY A 262 16.68 0.46 4.64
C GLY A 262 17.31 -0.30 3.47
N THR A 263 17.42 -1.62 3.53
CA THR A 263 18.00 -2.43 2.46
C THR A 263 17.07 -2.53 1.26
N LEU A 264 17.65 -2.40 0.06
CA LEU A 264 16.95 -2.59 -1.22
C LEU A 264 17.51 -3.82 -1.93
N ILE A 265 16.66 -4.83 -2.12
CA ILE A 265 16.96 -6.04 -2.89
C ILE A 265 16.35 -5.90 -4.30
N TYR A 266 17.18 -6.09 -5.32
CA TYR A 266 16.74 -6.20 -6.70
C TYR A 266 16.55 -7.66 -7.08
N PHE A 267 15.47 -7.97 -7.76
CA PHE A 267 15.19 -9.34 -8.19
C PHE A 267 14.46 -9.39 -9.52
N LYS A 268 14.61 -10.47 -10.28
CA LYS A 268 13.80 -10.80 -11.45
C LYS A 268 12.93 -12.01 -11.15
N VAL A 269 11.83 -12.13 -11.86
CA VAL A 269 10.98 -13.32 -11.85
C VAL A 269 11.04 -13.94 -13.25
N ASP A 270 11.40 -15.21 -13.34
CA ASP A 270 11.42 -15.92 -14.61
C ASP A 270 10.00 -16.30 -15.07
N ALA A 271 9.86 -16.85 -16.28
CA ALA A 271 8.56 -17.25 -16.82
C ALA A 271 7.90 -18.44 -16.08
N LEU A 272 8.62 -19.09 -15.16
CA LEU A 272 8.12 -20.17 -14.31
C LEU A 272 7.69 -19.65 -12.93
N GLY A 273 7.91 -18.37 -12.63
CA GLY A 273 7.60 -17.75 -11.35
C GLY A 273 8.74 -17.86 -10.33
N ASN A 274 9.95 -18.29 -10.72
CA ASN A 274 11.08 -18.38 -9.83
C ASN A 274 11.76 -17.02 -9.66
N ASN A 275 12.14 -16.70 -8.43
CA ASN A 275 12.80 -15.45 -8.09
C ASN A 275 14.33 -15.59 -8.22
N VAL A 276 14.95 -14.65 -8.93
CA VAL A 276 16.41 -14.55 -9.06
C VAL A 276 16.86 -13.21 -8.49
N ILE A 277 17.65 -13.25 -7.42
CA ILE A 277 18.25 -12.05 -6.84
C ILE A 277 19.31 -11.52 -7.81
N ILE A 278 19.27 -10.23 -8.08
CA ILE A 278 20.31 -9.56 -8.87
C ILE A 278 21.35 -9.09 -7.87
N GLU A 279 22.45 -9.83 -7.76
CA GLU A 279 23.61 -9.36 -7.01
C GLU A 279 24.10 -8.05 -7.66
N ARG A 280 24.06 -6.96 -6.90
CA ARG A 280 24.85 -5.79 -7.29
C ARG A 280 26.30 -6.20 -7.11
N GLY A 281 27.04 -6.27 -8.22
CA GLY A 281 28.49 -6.29 -8.16
C GLY A 281 28.96 -5.19 -7.20
N GLN A 282 29.81 -5.58 -6.26
CA GLN A 282 30.42 -4.72 -5.25
C GLN A 282 31.10 -3.50 -5.89
#